data_AF-A0A494JC81-F1
#
_entry.id   AF-A0A494JC81-F1
#
_cell.length_a   1.000
_cell.length_b   1.000
_cell.length_c   1.000
_cell.angle_alpha   90.00
_cell.angle_beta   90.00
_cell.angle_gamma   90.00
#
_symmetry.space_group_name_H-M   'P 1'
#
loop_
_entity.id
_entity.type
_entity.pdbx_description
1 polymer ?
#
loop_
_entity_poly.entity_id
_entity_poly.type
_entity_poly.pdbx_seq_one_letter_code
_entity_poly.pdbx_strand_id
1 'polypeptide(L)' 'MELEFNYSKEWQPYLGYDKQEYDIKLKDGRIFENCYPNGGYFNPLDHEKVHEDEVTEIRYSVNEKMYINHNEVDNGK' A
#
# COMPACT_ATOMS: atom_id res chain seq x y z
N MET A 1 -10.28 -15.20 11.55
CA MET A 1 -10.16 -15.66 10.14
C MET A 1 -9.46 -14.53 9.43
N GLU A 2 -8.17 -14.67 9.13
CA GLU A 2 -7.44 -13.69 8.34
C GLU A 2 -7.87 -13.90 6.88
N LEU A 3 -8.35 -12.85 6.22
CA LEU A 3 -8.63 -12.90 4.79
C LEU A 3 -7.28 -12.81 4.09
N GLU A 4 -6.86 -13.91 3.44
CA GLU A 4 -5.68 -13.90 2.58
C GLU A 4 -6.11 -13.50 1.17
N PHE A 5 -5.63 -12.34 0.70
CA PHE A 5 -5.89 -11.88 -0.65
C PHE A 5 -4.73 -12.28 -1.56
N ASN A 6 -5.00 -13.09 -2.57
CA ASN A 6 -3.96 -13.57 -3.48
C ASN A 6 -3.72 -12.57 -4.63
N TYR A 7 -3.21 -11.39 -4.29
CA TYR A 7 -2.76 -10.42 -5.28
C TYR A 7 -1.42 -10.83 -5.91
N SER A 8 -0.98 -10.08 -6.90
CA SER A 8 0.27 -10.31 -7.63
C SER A 8 0.94 -8.96 -7.95
N LYS A 9 2.01 -8.99 -8.77
CA LYS A 9 2.66 -7.78 -9.28
C LYS A 9 1.91 -7.15 -10.48
N GLU A 10 0.86 -7.79 -10.95
CA GLU A 10 -0.04 -7.24 -11.99
C GLU A 10 -1.23 -6.53 -11.34
N TRP A 11 -1.78 -5.52 -12.01
CA TRP A 11 -2.97 -4.80 -11.55
C TRP A 11 -4.19 -5.73 -11.51
N GLN A 12 -4.87 -5.77 -10.38
CA GLN A 12 -6.07 -6.58 -10.15
C GLN A 12 -7.16 -5.74 -9.47
N PRO A 13 -8.45 -6.06 -9.66
CA PRO A 13 -9.53 -5.36 -8.96
C PRO A 13 -9.35 -5.40 -7.44
N TYR A 14 -9.63 -4.28 -6.78
CA TYR A 14 -9.57 -4.20 -5.32
C TYR A 14 -10.73 -4.94 -4.66
N LEU A 15 -10.41 -5.90 -3.79
CA LEU A 15 -11.36 -6.73 -3.03
C LEU A 15 -11.18 -6.60 -1.51
N GLY A 16 -10.21 -5.80 -1.06
CA GLY A 16 -9.69 -5.76 0.30
C GLY A 16 -8.17 -5.87 0.32
N TYR A 17 -7.57 -5.96 1.50
CA TYR A 17 -6.12 -6.05 1.68
C TYR A 17 -5.74 -7.00 2.83
N ASP A 18 -4.53 -7.52 2.77
CA ASP A 18 -3.82 -8.06 3.93
C ASP A 18 -2.74 -7.05 4.41
N LYS A 19 -1.88 -7.43 5.35
CA LYS A 19 -0.87 -6.55 5.96
C LYS A 19 0.43 -6.47 5.15
N GLN A 20 0.32 -6.26 3.84
CA GLN A 20 1.45 -6.08 2.91
C GLN A 20 1.47 -4.67 2.30
N GLU A 21 2.56 -4.33 1.62
CA GLU A 21 2.68 -3.07 0.87
C GLU A 21 2.15 -3.23 -0.57
N TYR A 22 1.37 -2.25 -1.01
CA TYR A 22 0.69 -2.29 -2.30
C TYR A 22 0.84 -0.99 -3.09
N ASP A 23 0.79 -1.11 -4.42
CA ASP A 23 0.47 0.03 -5.26
C ASP A 23 -1.04 0.01 -5.51
N ILE A 24 -1.67 1.19 -5.43
CA ILE A 24 -3.11 1.37 -5.61
C ILE A 24 -3.40 2.30 -6.77
N LYS A 25 -4.50 2.01 -7.48
CA LYS A 25 -5.07 2.87 -8.50
C LYS A 25 -6.43 3.36 -8.02
N LEU A 26 -6.70 4.65 -8.18
CA LEU A 26 -7.94 5.27 -7.73
C LEU A 26 -8.98 5.35 -8.85
N LYS A 27 -10.23 5.64 -8.47
CA LYS A 27 -11.34 5.90 -9.40
C LYS A 27 -11.06 7.02 -10.41
N ASP A 28 -10.26 8.01 -10.02
CA ASP A 28 -9.86 9.13 -10.88
C ASP A 28 -8.64 8.83 -11.77
N GLY A 29 -8.11 7.60 -11.71
CA GLY A 29 -6.97 7.14 -12.51
C GLY A 29 -5.60 7.47 -11.92
N ARG A 30 -5.50 8.18 -10.80
CA ARG A 30 -4.22 8.39 -10.10
C ARG A 30 -3.70 7.06 -9.55
N ILE A 31 -2.37 6.94 -9.51
CA ILE A 31 -1.66 5.80 -8.95
C ILE A 31 -0.83 6.28 -7.77
N PHE A 32 -0.89 5.55 -6.66
CA PHE A 32 -0.03 5.72 -5.50
C PHE A 32 0.74 4.43 -5.28
N GLU A 33 2.06 4.54 -5.14
CA GLU A 33 2.97 3.40 -4.97
C GLU A 33 3.39 3.26 -3.50
N ASN A 34 3.86 2.07 -3.14
CA ASN A 34 4.42 1.76 -1.80
C ASN A 34 3.46 2.18 -0.65
N CYS A 35 2.19 1.78 -0.74
CA CYS A 35 1.16 2.14 0.23
C CYS A 35 0.94 1.01 1.25
N TYR A 36 1.07 1.32 2.54
CA TYR A 36 0.76 0.36 3.61
C TYR A 36 -0.69 0.52 4.10
N PRO A 37 -1.53 -0.51 4.07
CA PRO A 37 -2.91 -0.43 4.51
C PRO A 37 -3.03 -0.48 6.03
N ASN A 38 -3.88 0.37 6.60
CA ASN A 38 -4.19 0.41 8.02
C ASN A 38 -5.57 1.03 8.27
N GLY A 39 -6.48 0.25 8.88
CA GLY A 39 -7.77 0.74 9.38
C GLY A 39 -8.69 1.36 8.32
N GLY A 40 -8.75 0.77 7.11
CA GLY A 40 -9.58 1.26 5.99
C GLY A 40 -8.90 2.34 5.13
N TYR A 41 -7.62 2.59 5.36
CA TYR A 41 -6.83 3.56 4.61
C TYR A 41 -5.56 2.94 4.07
N PHE A 42 -5.14 3.38 2.89
CA PHE A 42 -3.79 3.22 2.38
C PHE A 42 -2.96 4.43 2.75
N ASN A 43 -1.77 4.19 3.30
CA ASN A 43 -0.83 5.25 3.68
C ASN A 43 0.31 5.26 2.66
N PRO A 44 0.35 6.20 1.70
CA PRO A 44 1.52 6.44 0.87
C PRO A 44 2.59 7.19 1.68
N LEU A 45 3.85 7.13 1.25
CA LEU A 45 4.98 7.82 1.90
C LEU A 45 4.88 9.36 1.81
N ASP A 46 4.61 9.87 0.61
CA ASP A 46 4.74 11.32 0.30
C ASP A 46 3.39 12.03 0.12
N HIS A 47 2.28 11.34 0.42
CA HIS A 47 0.93 11.80 0.13
C HIS A 47 -0.01 11.59 1.31
N GLU A 48 -1.14 12.30 1.28
CA GLU A 48 -2.21 12.07 2.25
C GLU A 48 -2.75 10.64 2.15
N LYS A 49 -3.27 10.15 3.27
CA LYS A 49 -3.88 8.83 3.35
C LYS A 49 -5.06 8.75 2.40
N VAL A 50 -5.18 7.63 1.71
CA VAL A 50 -6.27 7.37 0.77
C VAL A 50 -7.25 6.40 1.40
N HIS A 51 -8.54 6.74 1.43
CA HIS A 51 -9.57 5.83 1.92
C HIS A 51 -9.75 4.66 0.93
N GLU A 52 -9.92 3.44 1.44
CA GLU A 52 -9.99 2.23 0.60
C GLU A 52 -11.12 2.24 -0.43
N ASP A 53 -12.24 2.90 -0.11
CA ASP A 53 -13.38 3.06 -1.02
C ASP A 53 -13.02 3.75 -2.33
N GLU A 54 -11.93 4.52 -2.38
CA GLU A 54 -11.46 5.22 -3.58
C GLU A 54 -10.61 4.35 -4.49
N VAL A 55 -10.21 3.15 -4.04
CA VAL A 55 -9.33 2.23 -4.76
C VAL A 55 -10.14 1.36 -5.71
N THR A 56 -9.69 1.28 -6.96
CA THR A 56 -10.29 0.44 -8.01
C THR A 56 -9.45 -0.79 -8.31
N GLU A 57 -8.12 -0.63 -8.30
CA GLU A 57 -7.18 -1.71 -8.57
C GLU A 57 -6.00 -1.66 -7.59
N ILE A 58 -5.42 -2.82 -7.33
CA ILE A 58 -4.32 -3.02 -6.40
C ILE A 58 -3.35 -4.06 -6.97
N ARG A 59 -2.07 -3.95 -6.60
CA ARG A 59 -1.03 -4.95 -6.84
C ARG A 59 -0.01 -4.89 -5.70
N TYR A 60 0.76 -5.95 -5.48
CA TYR A 60 1.92 -5.86 -4.60
C TYR A 60 2.89 -4.81 -5.12
N SER A 61 3.45 -4.01 -4.21
CA SER A 61 4.43 -2.99 -4.58
C SER A 61 5.62 -3.59 -5.29
N VAL A 62 5.97 -3.01 -6.43
CA VAL A 62 7.08 -3.46 -7.28
C VAL A 62 8.34 -2.62 -7.10
N ASN A 63 8.23 -1.47 -6.43
CA ASN A 63 9.34 -0.58 -6.13
C ASN A 63 10.04 -1.00 -4.84
N GLU A 64 11.35 -1.18 -4.91
CA GLU A 64 12.22 -1.53 -3.78
C GLU A 64 12.46 -0.34 -2.81
N LYS A 65 11.85 0.82 -3.07
CA LYS A 65 11.82 1.95 -2.13
C LYS A 65 10.86 1.62 -0.98
N MET A 66 11.29 0.68 -0.14
CA MET A 66 10.58 0.29 1.07
C MET A 66 10.32 1.53 1.94
N TYR A 67 9.29 1.49 2.78
CA TYR A 67 9.36 2.14 4.09
C TYR A 67 10.64 1.64 4.77
N ILE A 68 11.75 2.35 4.55
CA ILE A 68 13.03 2.08 5.20
C ILE A 68 12.73 2.08 6.69
N ASN A 69 13.02 0.95 7.33
CA ASN A 69 13.01 0.71 8.77
C ASN A 69 12.93 2.01 9.59
N HIS A 70 11.75 2.29 10.15
CA HIS A 70 11.58 3.31 11.20
C HIS A 70 12.19 2.81 12.54
N ASN A 71 13.38 2.18 12.49
CA ASN A 71 14.14 1.65 13.62
C ASN A 71 15.66 1.74 13.43
N GLU A 72 16.17 2.53 12.48
CA GLU A 72 17.57 2.99 12.52
C GLU A 72 17.59 4.50 12.82
N VAL A 73 17.00 4.88 13.95
CA VAL A 73 17.39 6.12 14.61
C VAL A 73 18.74 5.84 15.26
N ASP A 74 19.78 6.23 14.55
CA ASP A 74 21.05 6.75 15.07
C ASP A 74 21.15 6.73 16.61
N ASN A 75 21.74 5.65 17.16
CA ASN A 75 22.47 5.75 18.42
C ASN A 75 23.96 5.79 18.09
N GLY A 76 24.35 6.79 17.30
CA GLY A 76 25.72 7.25 17.27
C GLY A 76 26.01 8.10 18.50
N LYS A 77 26.33 7.46 19.64
CA LYS A 77 27.18 8.02 20.71
C LYS A 77 27.90 6.93 21.47
#